data_AF-B2IXP8-F1
#
_entry.id   AF-B2IXP8-F1
#
_cell.length_a   1.000
_cell.length_b   1.000
_cell.length_c   1.000
_cell.angle_alpha   90.00
_cell.angle_beta   90.00
_cell.angle_gamma   90.00
#
_symmetry.space_group_name_H-M   'P 1'
#
loop_
_entity.id
_entity.type
_entity.pdbx_description
1 polymer ?
#
loop_
_entity_poly.entity_id
_entity_poly.type
_entity_poly.pdbx_seq_one_letter_code
_entity_poly.pdbx_strand_id
1 'polypeptide(L)'
;MRLRITALKSEMNSQNAYKSVGLTNTAYEREIQPLSQFLIKFNSFNRRNNMILYKLDEYNPNYTNEIFNGNDIKNFDVYADDARVGSVVNILVDENDARFRYFIIDTGFWIFDKQVLLPVGLARLDYDNKHLFVSKLTKEQVKNLPEFSESLAIDNEYEERVRGVYRPLVPSAMSGILGTPAFYNYTMEPYFYEMNDPNFRTYEENLRNKRN
;
A
#
# COMPACT_ATOMS: atom_id res chain seq x y z
N MET A 1 -7.92 18.75 -14.36
CA MET A 1 -8.49 19.29 -15.63
C MET A 1 -7.43 19.71 -16.67
N ARG A 2 -6.27 20.27 -16.26
CA ARG A 2 -5.20 20.72 -17.19
C ARG A 2 -4.54 19.61 -18.04
N LEU A 3 -4.35 18.40 -17.51
CA LEU A 3 -3.74 17.27 -18.25
C LEU A 3 -4.62 16.75 -19.42
N ARG A 4 -5.94 16.84 -19.30
CA ARG A 4 -6.91 16.40 -20.33
C ARG A 4 -6.84 17.31 -21.58
N ILE A 5 -6.55 18.59 -21.38
CA ILE A 5 -6.45 19.59 -22.46
C ILE A 5 -5.11 19.43 -23.22
N THR A 6 -4.02 19.09 -22.54
CA THR A 6 -2.72 18.88 -23.18
C THR A 6 -2.70 17.63 -24.07
N ALA A 7 -3.31 16.53 -23.64
CA ALA A 7 -3.43 15.31 -24.43
C ALA A 7 -4.28 15.52 -25.70
N LEU A 8 -5.46 16.13 -25.57
CA LEU A 8 -6.35 16.45 -26.70
C LEU A 8 -5.70 17.43 -27.69
N LYS A 9 -4.92 18.41 -27.19
CA LYS A 9 -4.14 19.32 -28.06
C LYS A 9 -3.03 18.58 -28.81
N SER A 10 -2.39 17.58 -28.20
CA SER A 10 -1.36 16.77 -28.87
C SER A 10 -1.97 15.83 -29.94
N GLU A 11 -3.14 15.26 -29.68
CA GLU A 11 -3.88 14.42 -30.64
C GLU A 11 -4.37 15.25 -31.83
N MET A 12 -4.96 16.43 -31.59
CA MET A 12 -5.35 17.35 -32.65
C MET A 12 -4.15 17.85 -33.46
N ASN A 13 -3.01 18.14 -32.81
CA ASN A 13 -1.78 18.51 -33.51
C ASN A 13 -1.22 17.35 -34.34
N SER A 14 -1.33 16.10 -33.87
CA SER A 14 -0.90 14.93 -34.63
C SER A 14 -1.77 14.71 -35.86
N GLN A 15 -3.10 14.78 -35.76
CA GLN A 15 -3.99 14.64 -36.93
C GLN A 15 -3.76 15.74 -37.99
N ASN A 16 -3.48 16.97 -37.56
CA ASN A 16 -3.17 18.07 -38.47
C ASN A 16 -1.77 17.95 -39.08
N ALA A 17 -0.79 17.43 -38.34
CA ALA A 17 0.55 17.13 -38.85
C ALA A 17 0.52 15.98 -39.87
N TYR A 18 -0.28 14.93 -39.69
CA TYR A 18 -0.37 13.82 -40.65
C TYR A 18 -1.01 14.23 -41.99
N LYS A 19 -1.97 15.15 -41.97
CA LYS A 19 -2.55 15.74 -43.19
C LYS A 19 -1.52 16.54 -44.01
N SER A 20 -0.48 17.12 -43.38
CA SER A 20 0.56 17.88 -44.08
C SER A 20 1.69 17.02 -44.65
N VAL A 21 1.85 15.76 -44.22
CA VAL A 21 2.86 14.81 -44.76
C VAL A 21 2.26 13.80 -45.76
N GLY A 22 1.01 13.97 -46.19
CA GLY A 22 0.39 13.18 -47.27
C GLY A 22 0.04 11.73 -46.90
N LEU A 23 0.06 11.38 -45.60
CA LEU A 23 -0.35 10.05 -45.14
C LEU A 23 -1.87 9.95 -45.11
N THR A 24 -2.44 8.97 -45.82
CA THR A 24 -3.88 8.72 -45.86
C THR A 24 -4.42 8.39 -44.47
N ASN A 25 -5.67 8.76 -44.15
CA ASN A 25 -6.36 8.42 -42.88
C ASN A 25 -6.22 6.93 -42.51
N THR A 26 -6.07 6.05 -43.50
CA THR A 26 -5.91 4.60 -43.36
C THR A 26 -4.61 4.18 -42.67
N ALA A 27 -3.55 5.00 -42.67
CA ALA A 27 -2.30 4.72 -41.96
C ALA A 27 -2.39 5.10 -40.47
N TYR A 28 -3.06 6.22 -40.16
CA TYR A 28 -3.34 6.66 -38.79
C TYR A 28 -4.20 5.63 -38.02
N GLU A 29 -5.24 5.10 -38.68
CA GLU A 29 -6.11 4.08 -38.09
C GLU A 29 -5.42 2.73 -37.87
N ARG A 30 -4.48 2.35 -38.75
CA ARG A 30 -3.81 1.04 -38.66
C ARG A 30 -2.63 1.01 -37.69
N GLU A 31 -1.88 2.09 -37.58
CA GLU A 31 -0.60 2.08 -36.85
C GLU A 31 -0.64 2.93 -35.57
N ILE A 32 -1.34 4.06 -35.58
CA ILE A 32 -1.26 5.06 -34.51
C ILE A 32 -2.40 4.91 -33.50
N GLN A 33 -3.63 4.67 -33.95
CA GLN A 33 -4.79 4.44 -33.06
C GLN A 33 -4.58 3.26 -32.09
N PRO A 34 -4.03 2.09 -32.48
CA PRO A 34 -3.75 1.02 -31.54
C PRO A 34 -2.74 1.43 -30.48
N LEU A 35 -1.71 2.21 -30.85
CA LEU A 35 -0.69 2.70 -29.93
C LEU A 35 -1.24 3.78 -28.98
N SER A 36 -2.10 4.69 -29.46
CA SER A 36 -2.76 5.66 -28.57
C SER A 36 -3.69 4.96 -27.58
N GLN A 37 -4.45 3.97 -28.03
CA GLN A 37 -5.34 3.22 -27.14
C GLN A 37 -4.56 2.33 -26.18
N PHE A 38 -3.42 1.77 -26.61
CA PHE A 38 -2.49 1.09 -25.74
C PHE A 38 -1.92 2.04 -24.68
N LEU A 39 -1.43 3.22 -25.06
CA LEU A 39 -0.89 4.20 -24.11
C LEU A 39 -1.95 4.75 -23.16
N ILE A 40 -3.19 4.97 -23.62
CA ILE A 40 -4.32 5.35 -22.77
C ILE A 40 -4.69 4.22 -21.81
N LYS A 41 -4.73 2.97 -22.30
CA LYS A 41 -5.02 1.79 -21.48
C LYS A 41 -3.87 1.50 -20.50
N PHE A 42 -2.63 1.70 -20.90
CA PHE A 42 -1.41 1.58 -20.09
C PHE A 42 -1.37 2.67 -19.00
N ASN A 43 -1.62 3.93 -19.35
CA ASN A 43 -1.72 5.01 -18.37
C ASN A 43 -2.96 4.88 -17.47
N SER A 44 -4.06 4.31 -17.98
CA SER A 44 -5.23 3.98 -17.17
C SER A 44 -5.01 2.75 -16.28
N PHE A 45 -4.16 1.82 -16.69
CA PHE A 45 -3.74 0.65 -15.91
C PHE A 45 -2.78 1.09 -14.80
N ASN A 46 -1.74 1.86 -15.13
CA ASN A 46 -0.82 2.45 -14.15
C ASN A 46 -1.53 3.39 -13.17
N ARG A 47 -2.56 4.15 -13.60
CA ARG A 47 -3.38 4.95 -12.67
C ARG A 47 -4.29 4.11 -11.77
N ARG A 48 -4.66 2.89 -12.15
CA ARG A 48 -5.43 1.96 -11.30
C ARG A 48 -4.55 1.06 -10.42
N ASN A 49 -3.25 0.99 -10.72
CA ASN A 49 -2.27 0.21 -9.96
C ASN A 49 -1.35 1.09 -9.09
N ASN A 50 -1.69 2.37 -8.91
CA ASN A 50 -0.99 3.19 -7.94
C ASN A 50 -1.48 2.76 -6.56
N MET A 51 -0.58 2.22 -5.73
CA MET A 51 -0.89 1.81 -4.36
C MET A 51 -0.95 3.06 -3.49
N ILE A 52 -2.05 3.80 -3.58
CA ILE A 52 -2.27 4.99 -2.77
C ILE A 52 -2.72 4.52 -1.39
N LEU A 53 -1.87 4.78 -0.40
CA LEU A 53 -2.13 4.47 0.99
C LEU A 53 -2.52 5.72 1.77
N TYR A 54 -3.59 5.61 2.56
CA TYR A 54 -4.05 6.64 3.48
C TYR A 54 -3.96 6.16 4.91
N LYS A 55 -3.67 7.06 5.86
CA LYS A 55 -3.87 6.75 7.28
C LYS A 55 -5.35 6.48 7.54
N LEU A 56 -5.67 5.55 8.43
CA LEU A 56 -7.05 5.17 8.71
C LEU A 56 -7.89 6.33 9.24
N ASP A 57 -7.32 7.23 10.04
CA ASP A 57 -8.02 8.42 10.53
C ASP A 57 -8.22 9.51 9.47
N GLU A 58 -7.38 9.55 8.43
CA GLU A 58 -7.61 10.38 7.24
C GLU A 58 -8.65 9.75 6.32
N TYR A 59 -8.61 8.42 6.18
CA TYR A 59 -9.52 7.65 5.35
C TYR A 59 -10.95 7.61 5.93
N ASN A 60 -11.07 7.46 7.25
CA ASN A 60 -12.33 7.52 7.99
C ASN A 60 -12.10 8.13 9.39
N PRO A 61 -12.37 9.44 9.60
CA PRO A 61 -12.18 10.09 10.89
C PRO A 61 -12.97 9.50 12.07
N ASN A 62 -14.08 8.78 11.80
CA ASN A 62 -14.91 8.15 12.83
C ASN A 62 -14.59 6.66 13.01
N TYR A 63 -13.44 6.17 12.51
CA TYR A 63 -13.11 4.75 12.48
C TYR A 63 -13.21 4.05 13.85
N THR A 64 -12.89 4.74 14.95
CA THR A 64 -12.96 4.16 16.29
C THR A 64 -14.35 3.57 16.58
N ASN A 65 -15.41 4.31 16.27
CA ASN A 65 -16.78 3.86 16.54
C ASN A 65 -17.35 3.06 15.37
N GLU A 66 -17.09 3.50 14.13
CA GLU A 66 -17.75 2.92 12.96
C GLU A 66 -17.08 1.65 12.43
N ILE A 67 -15.78 1.50 12.68
CA ILE A 67 -14.98 0.38 12.18
C ILE A 67 -14.61 -0.52 13.35
N PHE A 68 -14.03 0.02 14.43
CA PHE A 68 -13.57 -0.76 15.57
C PHE A 68 -14.62 -1.00 16.67
N ASN A 69 -15.83 -0.45 16.54
CA ASN A 69 -16.90 -0.56 17.54
C ASN A 69 -16.44 -0.16 18.96
N GLY A 70 -15.58 0.85 19.06
CA GLY A 70 -14.97 1.34 20.30
C GLY A 70 -13.70 0.60 20.75
N ASN A 71 -13.34 -0.50 20.10
CA ASN A 71 -12.15 -1.31 20.43
C ASN A 71 -10.94 -0.88 19.60
N ASP A 72 -10.56 0.40 19.71
CA ASP A 72 -9.41 0.93 18.99
C ASP A 72 -8.11 0.23 19.38
N ILE A 73 -7.26 -0.02 18.38
CA ILE A 73 -5.95 -0.64 18.55
C ILE A 73 -4.82 0.41 18.65
N LYS A 74 -5.12 1.71 18.50
CA LYS A 74 -4.14 2.77 18.76
C LYS A 74 -3.57 2.63 20.18
N ASN A 75 -2.27 2.88 20.30
CA ASN A 75 -1.46 2.71 21.51
C ASN A 75 -1.33 1.27 22.00
N PHE A 76 -1.68 0.26 21.20
CA PHE A 76 -1.28 -1.11 21.52
C PHE A 76 0.24 -1.21 21.56
N ASP A 77 0.77 -1.84 22.60
CA ASP A 77 2.21 -2.08 22.71
C ASP A 77 2.62 -3.16 21.70
N VAL A 78 3.66 -2.87 20.93
CA VAL A 78 4.21 -3.81 19.95
C VAL A 78 5.33 -4.60 20.59
N TYR A 79 5.23 -5.93 20.50
CA TYR A 79 6.20 -6.88 20.99
C TYR A 79 6.81 -7.67 19.83
N ALA A 80 8.13 -7.68 19.78
CA ALA A 80 8.92 -8.58 18.97
C ALA A 80 9.27 -9.78 19.86
N ASP A 81 8.53 -10.88 19.69
CA ASP A 81 8.40 -11.96 20.68
C ASP A 81 8.09 -11.43 22.09
N ASP A 82 9.05 -11.51 23.01
CA ASP A 82 8.94 -11.14 24.43
C ASP A 82 9.52 -9.75 24.76
N ALA A 83 9.98 -9.01 23.75
CA ALA A 83 10.50 -7.66 23.92
C ALA A 83 9.58 -6.58 23.35
N ARG A 84 9.23 -5.58 24.16
CA ARG A 84 8.55 -4.37 23.70
C ARG A 84 9.47 -3.58 22.76
N VAL A 85 8.95 -3.23 21.58
CA VAL A 85 9.67 -2.54 20.50
C VAL A 85 9.00 -1.24 20.04
N GLY A 86 7.81 -0.92 20.54
CA GLY A 86 7.10 0.29 20.16
C GLY A 86 5.63 0.27 20.53
N SER A 87 4.85 1.11 19.85
CA SER A 87 3.39 1.18 19.97
C SER A 87 2.72 1.51 18.64
N VAL A 88 1.50 1.03 18.43
CA VAL A 88 0.70 1.32 17.24
C VAL A 88 0.24 2.78 17.24
N VAL A 89 0.58 3.52 16.18
CA VAL A 89 0.13 4.91 15.94
C VAL A 89 -1.11 4.94 15.06
N ASN A 90 -1.11 4.14 13.99
CA ASN A 90 -2.15 4.16 12.96
C ASN A 90 -2.09 2.92 12.07
N ILE A 91 -2.96 2.84 11.07
CA ILE A 91 -2.97 1.83 10.01
C ILE A 91 -3.00 2.53 8.65
N LEU A 92 -2.26 2.02 7.68
CA LEU A 92 -2.33 2.42 6.28
C LEU A 92 -3.36 1.55 5.54
N VAL A 93 -4.29 2.21 4.86
CA VAL A 93 -5.40 1.65 4.08
C VAL A 93 -5.12 1.88 2.60
N ASP A 94 -5.25 0.84 1.78
CA ASP A 94 -5.22 0.94 0.32
C ASP A 94 -6.54 1.53 -0.21
N GLU A 95 -6.45 2.67 -0.90
CA GLU A 95 -7.63 3.36 -1.45
C GLU A 95 -8.43 2.47 -2.42
N ASN A 96 -7.74 1.61 -3.16
CA ASN A 96 -8.34 0.88 -4.27
C ASN A 96 -9.37 -0.15 -3.79
N ASP A 97 -9.06 -0.87 -2.71
CA ASP A 97 -9.88 -1.97 -2.19
C ASP A 97 -10.27 -1.83 -0.71
N ALA A 98 -9.87 -0.73 -0.05
CA ALA A 98 -10.12 -0.43 1.36
C ALA A 98 -9.62 -1.52 2.31
N ARG A 99 -8.50 -2.16 1.97
CA ARG A 99 -7.83 -3.14 2.82
C ARG A 99 -6.68 -2.51 3.58
N PHE A 100 -6.44 -3.03 4.77
CA PHE A 100 -5.31 -2.63 5.58
C PHE A 100 -4.01 -3.24 5.02
N ARG A 101 -2.93 -2.46 5.03
CA ARG A 101 -1.63 -2.88 4.49
C ARG A 101 -0.52 -2.88 5.52
N TYR A 102 -0.41 -1.81 6.29
CA TYR A 102 0.63 -1.67 7.29
C TYR A 102 0.10 -1.04 8.57
N PHE A 103 0.58 -1.48 9.73
CA PHE A 103 0.56 -0.67 10.93
C PHE A 103 1.69 0.35 10.87
N ILE A 104 1.41 1.57 11.32
CA ILE A 104 2.43 2.58 11.61
C ILE A 104 2.82 2.39 13.08
N ILE A 105 4.07 2.05 13.32
CA ILE A 105 4.60 1.77 14.65
C ILE A 105 5.54 2.89 15.04
N ASP A 106 5.28 3.55 16.17
CA ASP A 106 6.25 4.38 16.83
C ASP A 106 7.16 3.50 17.67
N THR A 107 8.45 3.53 17.37
CA THR A 107 9.45 2.70 18.03
C THR A 107 9.95 3.31 19.35
N GLY A 108 9.63 4.59 19.58
CA GLY A 108 9.97 5.33 20.78
C GLY A 108 11.46 5.37 21.12
N PHE A 109 11.75 5.61 22.40
CA PHE A 109 13.11 5.86 22.90
C PHE A 109 14.09 4.68 22.76
N TRP A 110 13.62 3.48 22.46
CA TRP A 110 14.49 2.31 22.39
C TRP A 110 15.35 2.26 21.11
N ILE A 111 14.92 2.89 19.99
CA ILE A 111 15.69 2.94 18.72
C ILE A 111 15.58 4.29 17.98
N PHE A 112 16.05 5.37 18.61
CA PHE A 112 16.14 6.71 18.00
C PHE A 112 14.80 7.33 17.57
N ASP A 113 13.69 6.95 18.21
CA ASP A 113 12.40 7.66 18.12
C ASP A 113 11.93 7.89 16.68
N LYS A 114 11.78 6.81 15.92
CA LYS A 114 11.27 6.85 14.54
C LYS A 114 9.99 6.04 14.38
N GLN A 115 9.20 6.41 13.39
CA GLN A 115 8.07 5.59 12.95
C GLN A 115 8.52 4.59 11.88
N VAL A 116 7.91 3.41 11.85
CA VAL A 116 8.20 2.35 10.88
C VAL A 116 6.91 1.67 10.43
N LEU A 117 6.95 0.99 9.28
CA LEU A 117 5.82 0.22 8.77
C LEU A 117 5.96 -1.27 9.12
N LEU A 118 4.87 -1.86 9.62
CA LEU A 118 4.74 -3.27 9.90
C LEU A 118 3.62 -3.88 9.04
N PRO A 119 3.90 -4.86 8.15
CA PRO A 119 2.86 -5.53 7.37
C PRO A 119 1.81 -6.18 8.27
N VAL A 120 0.52 -5.94 7.98
CA VAL A 120 -0.57 -6.35 8.88
C VAL A 120 -0.67 -7.86 9.08
N GLY A 121 -0.35 -8.65 8.04
CA GLY A 121 -0.44 -10.11 8.07
C GLY A 121 0.57 -10.79 9.02
N LEU A 122 1.59 -10.07 9.48
CA LEU A 122 2.56 -10.57 10.45
C LEU A 122 2.16 -10.33 11.91
N ALA A 123 1.10 -9.56 12.13
CA ALA A 123 0.67 -9.16 13.47
C ALA A 123 -0.34 -10.14 14.07
N ARG A 124 -0.18 -10.42 15.36
CA ARG A 124 -1.18 -11.07 16.21
C ARG A 124 -1.64 -10.10 17.28
N LEU A 125 -2.93 -9.75 17.28
CA LEU A 125 -3.51 -8.84 18.25
C LEU A 125 -3.98 -9.61 19.50
N ASP A 126 -3.75 -8.99 20.65
CA ASP A 126 -4.29 -9.38 21.95
C ASP A 126 -5.01 -8.16 22.53
N TYR A 127 -6.33 -8.15 22.37
CA TYR A 127 -7.18 -7.01 22.74
C TYR A 127 -7.30 -6.81 24.25
N ASP A 128 -7.25 -7.90 25.01
CA ASP A 128 -7.40 -7.86 26.48
C ASP A 128 -6.20 -7.15 27.11
N ASN A 129 -5.00 -7.46 26.61
CA ASN A 129 -3.75 -6.86 27.10
C ASN A 129 -3.33 -5.60 26.31
N LYS A 130 -4.05 -5.25 25.24
CA LYS A 130 -3.69 -4.17 24.30
C LYS A 130 -2.29 -4.36 23.70
N HIS A 131 -2.00 -5.57 23.25
CA HIS A 131 -0.71 -5.93 22.68
C HIS A 131 -0.82 -6.33 21.21
N LEU A 132 0.22 -6.04 20.45
CA LEU A 132 0.46 -6.55 19.11
C LEU A 132 1.75 -7.34 19.12
N PHE A 133 1.71 -8.61 18.75
CA PHE A 133 2.88 -9.48 18.69
C PHE A 133 3.32 -9.72 17.25
N VAL A 134 4.63 -9.72 17.02
CA VAL A 134 5.26 -10.16 15.76
C VAL A 134 6.25 -11.26 16.08
N SER A 135 5.94 -12.49 15.65
CA SER A 135 6.77 -13.65 15.96
C SER A 135 8.10 -13.63 15.20
N LYS A 136 9.19 -14.05 15.87
CA LYS A 136 10.56 -14.14 15.34
C LYS A 136 11.20 -12.81 14.94
N LEU A 137 10.49 -11.69 15.09
CA LEU A 137 11.04 -10.38 14.82
C LEU A 137 12.10 -10.07 15.87
N THR A 138 13.27 -9.61 15.43
CA THR A 138 14.34 -9.22 16.35
C THR A 138 14.42 -7.72 16.49
N LYS A 139 14.90 -7.28 17.65
CA LYS A 139 15.23 -5.89 17.93
C LYS A 139 16.13 -5.25 16.85
N GLU A 140 17.12 -5.99 16.38
CA GLU A 140 18.04 -5.51 15.34
C GLU A 140 17.32 -5.33 13.99
N GLN A 141 16.39 -6.21 13.62
CA GLN A 141 15.56 -6.01 12.43
C GLN A 141 14.71 -4.73 12.54
N VAL A 142 14.08 -4.49 13.70
CA VAL A 142 13.29 -3.26 13.91
C VAL A 142 14.16 -2.01 13.73
N LYS A 143 15.38 -2.02 14.26
CA LYS A 143 16.35 -0.92 14.08
C LYS A 143 16.67 -0.65 12.61
N ASN A 144 16.80 -1.71 11.82
CA ASN A 144 17.11 -1.64 10.39
C ASN A 144 15.91 -1.34 9.48
N LEU A 145 14.69 -1.21 10.04
CA LEU A 145 13.53 -0.79 9.26
C LEU A 145 13.72 0.62 8.69
N PRO A 146 13.31 0.87 7.43
CA PRO A 146 13.21 2.21 6.89
C PRO A 146 12.32 3.09 7.77
N GLU A 147 12.75 4.33 7.98
CA GLU A 147 11.93 5.33 8.68
C GLU A 147 10.73 5.73 7.81
N PHE A 148 9.56 5.73 8.44
CA PHE A 148 8.33 6.27 7.91
C PHE A 148 8.19 7.74 8.34
N SER A 149 7.84 8.61 7.40
CA SER A 149 7.46 9.99 7.68
C SER A 149 6.23 10.38 6.86
N GLU A 150 5.43 11.32 7.39
CA GLU A 150 4.16 11.72 6.74
C GLU A 150 4.35 12.43 5.40
N SER A 151 5.52 13.03 5.17
CA SER A 151 5.87 13.69 3.91
C SER A 151 6.44 12.74 2.87
N LEU A 152 6.68 11.48 3.24
CA LEU A 152 7.24 10.47 2.35
C LEU A 152 6.18 9.98 1.36
N ALA A 153 6.50 10.02 0.07
CA ALA A 153 5.75 9.28 -0.92
C ALA A 153 6.03 7.78 -0.72
N ILE A 154 5.03 7.02 -0.26
CA ILE A 154 5.12 5.57 -0.14
C ILE A 154 5.05 4.98 -1.55
N ASP A 155 6.20 4.59 -2.08
CA ASP A 155 6.30 3.91 -3.37
C ASP A 155 6.70 2.44 -3.22
N ASN A 156 6.67 1.72 -4.34
CA ASN A 156 7.04 0.32 -4.40
C ASN A 156 8.46 0.04 -3.87
N GLU A 157 9.41 0.97 -4.09
CA GLU A 157 10.79 0.80 -3.65
C GLU A 157 10.93 0.93 -2.14
N TYR A 158 10.23 1.88 -1.53
CA TYR A 158 10.17 2.02 -0.09
C TYR A 158 9.52 0.80 0.56
N GLU A 159 8.36 0.39 0.05
CA GLU A 159 7.68 -0.80 0.57
C GLU A 159 8.54 -2.07 0.40
N GLU A 160 9.31 -2.18 -0.69
CA GLU A 160 10.22 -3.31 -0.87
C GLU A 160 11.35 -3.33 0.16
N ARG A 161 11.91 -2.16 0.53
CA ARG A 161 12.88 -2.06 1.62
C ARG A 161 12.25 -2.48 2.96
N VAL A 162 10.99 -2.13 3.21
CA VAL A 162 10.26 -2.58 4.40
C VAL A 162 10.08 -4.10 4.38
N ARG A 163 9.48 -4.66 3.33
CA ARG A 163 9.26 -6.11 3.19
C ARG A 163 10.54 -6.92 3.28
N GLY A 164 11.63 -6.42 2.71
CA GLY A 164 12.94 -7.07 2.76
C GLY A 164 13.42 -7.39 4.18
N VAL A 165 13.11 -6.53 5.16
CA VAL A 165 13.44 -6.77 6.58
C VAL A 165 12.62 -7.91 7.19
N TYR A 166 11.35 -8.04 6.77
CA TYR A 166 10.42 -9.05 7.30
C TYR A 166 10.48 -10.39 6.55
N ARG A 167 10.97 -10.43 5.32
CA ARG A 167 11.01 -11.65 4.49
C ARG A 167 11.74 -12.84 5.14
N PRO A 168 12.79 -12.67 5.96
CA PRO A 168 13.38 -13.78 6.71
C PRO A 168 12.48 -14.41 7.78
N LEU A 169 11.37 -13.76 8.18
CA LEU A 169 10.44 -14.26 9.19
C LEU A 169 9.47 -15.31 8.63
N VAL A 170 9.24 -15.27 7.32
CA VAL A 170 8.30 -16.16 6.64
C VAL A 170 9.02 -17.42 6.16
N PRO A 171 8.42 -18.62 6.27
CA PRO A 171 9.02 -19.84 5.77
C PRO A 171 9.31 -19.73 4.27
N SER A 172 10.47 -20.24 3.83
CA SER A 172 10.92 -20.18 2.43
C SER A 172 9.96 -20.84 1.44
N ALA A 173 9.14 -21.80 1.89
CA ALA A 173 8.07 -22.40 1.09
C ALA A 173 6.94 -21.42 0.73
N MET A 174 6.82 -20.30 1.44
CA MET A 174 5.83 -19.25 1.21
C MET A 174 6.37 -18.12 0.34
N SER A 175 7.68 -17.94 0.23
CA SER A 175 8.34 -16.84 -0.52
C SER A 175 8.36 -17.02 -2.06
N GLY A 176 7.36 -17.67 -2.63
CA GLY A 176 7.28 -17.95 -4.07
C GLY A 176 7.32 -16.69 -4.93
N ILE A 177 8.25 -16.67 -5.89
CA ILE A 177 8.52 -15.65 -6.92
C ILE A 177 8.60 -14.21 -6.37
N LEU A 178 9.81 -13.80 -6.00
CA LEU A 178 10.16 -12.39 -5.79
C LEU A 178 9.72 -11.57 -7.01
N GLY A 179 8.68 -10.75 -6.87
CA GLY A 179 8.28 -9.79 -7.88
C GLY A 179 9.40 -8.78 -8.10
N THR A 180 9.75 -8.50 -9.36
CA THR A 180 10.60 -7.34 -9.67
C THR A 180 9.89 -6.06 -9.23
N PRO A 181 10.58 -5.05 -8.65
CA PRO A 181 9.95 -3.84 -8.09
C PRO A 181 8.97 -3.11 -9.02
N ALA A 182 9.13 -3.24 -10.34
CA ALA A 182 8.28 -2.59 -11.34
C ALA A 182 6.85 -3.17 -11.45
N PHE A 183 6.55 -4.35 -10.90
CA PHE A 183 5.24 -5.03 -11.06
C PHE A 183 4.69 -5.64 -9.76
N TYR A 184 5.16 -5.18 -8.60
CA TYR A 184 4.67 -5.69 -7.32
C TYR A 184 3.17 -5.41 -7.13
N ASN A 185 2.46 -6.38 -6.54
CA ASN A 185 1.15 -6.16 -5.96
C ASN A 185 1.00 -7.02 -4.69
N TYR A 186 0.02 -6.67 -3.86
CA TYR A 186 -0.21 -7.31 -2.56
C TYR A 186 -0.58 -8.80 -2.62
N THR A 187 -1.01 -9.32 -3.78
CA THR A 187 -1.38 -10.74 -3.92
C THR A 187 -0.19 -11.66 -4.19
N MET A 188 0.99 -11.10 -4.47
CA MET A 188 2.22 -11.87 -4.66
C MET A 188 2.80 -12.40 -3.34
N GLU A 189 2.69 -11.62 -2.26
CA GLU A 189 3.15 -12.00 -0.91
C GLU A 189 1.99 -11.89 0.09
N PRO A 190 0.95 -12.74 -0.05
CA PRO A 190 -0.29 -12.60 0.73
C PRO A 190 -0.05 -12.70 2.23
N TYR A 191 0.97 -13.44 2.66
CA TYR A 191 1.36 -13.57 4.07
C TYR A 191 1.74 -12.26 4.76
N PHE A 192 2.07 -11.20 4.00
CA PHE A 192 2.32 -9.88 4.58
C PHE A 192 1.04 -9.08 4.83
N TYR A 193 -0.07 -9.42 4.20
CA TYR A 193 -1.27 -8.57 4.18
C TYR A 193 -2.56 -9.32 4.54
N GLU A 194 -2.55 -10.64 4.52
CA GLU A 194 -3.66 -11.47 4.98
C GLU A 194 -3.56 -11.64 6.50
N MET A 195 -4.45 -10.94 7.21
CA MET A 195 -4.53 -11.05 8.66
C MET A 195 -5.37 -12.26 9.07
N ASN A 196 -4.90 -13.01 10.06
CA ASN A 196 -5.62 -14.12 10.69
C ASN A 196 -6.42 -13.68 11.93
N ASP A 197 -6.71 -12.38 12.05
CA ASP A 197 -7.50 -11.83 13.16
C ASP A 197 -9.01 -11.87 12.82
N PRO A 198 -9.86 -12.39 13.72
CA PRO A 198 -11.28 -12.59 13.45
C PRO A 198 -12.07 -11.28 13.30
N ASN A 199 -11.61 -10.17 13.89
CA ASN A 199 -12.30 -8.88 13.81
C ASN A 199 -11.87 -8.09 12.57
N PHE A 200 -10.61 -8.25 12.14
CA PHE A 200 -10.02 -7.42 11.09
C PHE A 200 -10.73 -7.52 9.74
N ARG A 201 -11.18 -8.73 9.37
CA ARG A 201 -11.99 -8.91 8.17
C ARG A 201 -13.30 -8.11 8.23
N THR A 202 -13.95 -8.11 9.38
CA THR A 202 -15.16 -7.32 9.62
C THR A 202 -14.87 -5.82 9.52
N TYR A 203 -13.72 -5.37 10.01
CA TYR A 203 -13.28 -3.98 9.91
C TYR A 203 -13.07 -3.54 8.45
N GLU A 204 -12.39 -4.34 7.64
CA GLU A 204 -12.22 -4.08 6.19
C GLU A 204 -13.58 -4.09 5.46
N GLU A 205 -14.48 -5.02 5.80
CA GLU A 205 -15.83 -5.07 5.24
C GLU A 205 -16.65 -3.82 5.60
N ASN A 206 -16.56 -3.33 6.84
CA ASN A 206 -17.21 -2.09 7.27
C ASN A 206 -16.68 -0.87 6.51
N LEU A 207 -15.35 -0.78 6.29
CA LEU A 207 -14.74 0.28 5.48
C LEU A 207 -15.27 0.25 4.04
N ARG A 208 -15.32 -0.94 3.42
CA ARG A 208 -15.82 -1.13 2.06
C ARG A 208 -17.30 -0.77 1.92
N ASN A 209 -18.12 -1.14 2.90
CA ASN A 209 -19.55 -0.85 2.89
C ASN A 209 -19.83 0.65 3.01
N LYS A 210 -18.99 1.40 3.74
CA LYS A 210 -19.12 2.86 3.90
C LYS A 210 -18.72 3.65 2.65
N ARG A 211 -17.91 3.06 1.77
CA ARG A 211 -17.46 3.68 0.52
C ARG A 211 -18.56 3.72 -0.55
N ASN A 212 -19.53 2.80 -0.49
CA ASN A 212 -20.62 2.63 -1.46
C ASN A 212 -21.90 3.34 -1.01
#